data_AF-A0AA87ABE9-F1
#
_entry.id   AF-A0AA87ABE9-F1
#
_cell.length_a   1.000
_cell.length_b   1.000
_cell.length_c   1.000
_cell.angle_alpha   90.00
_cell.angle_beta   90.00
_cell.angle_gamma   90.00
#
_symmetry.space_group_name_H-M   'P 1'
#
loop_
_entity.id
_entity.type
_entity.pdbx_description
1 polymer ?
#
loop_
_entity_poly.entity_id
_entity_poly.type
_entity_poly.pdbx_seq_one_letter_code
_entity_poly.pdbx_strand_id
1 'polypeptide(L)'
;MRGKINTNDSFIQKLQSDVEKYKTNPERRKELMDYQMKLDDMRYVGEKTGKEEERIDAIKKMIKLSRKLNASNDFILKQLTEDYGSYFSQKELKQFIKNN
;
A
#
# COMPACT_ATOMS: atom_id res chain seq x y z
N MET A 1 3.19 -9.71 47.04
CA MET A 1 1.96 -8.91 47.23
C MET A 1 1.81 -8.00 46.01
N ARG A 2 0.73 -8.12 45.22
CA ARG A 2 0.40 -7.13 44.17
C ARG A 2 -0.10 -5.88 44.88
N GLY A 3 0.63 -4.77 44.79
CA GLY A 3 0.27 -3.50 45.41
C GLY A 3 -1.12 -3.06 44.96
N LYS A 4 -2.03 -2.85 45.91
CA LYS A 4 -3.35 -2.30 45.63
C LYS A 4 -3.17 -0.86 45.15
N ILE A 5 -3.37 -0.61 43.86
CA ILE A 5 -3.37 0.75 43.31
C ILE A 5 -4.58 1.47 43.93
N ASN A 6 -4.33 2.53 44.70
CA ASN A 6 -5.40 3.35 45.26
C ASN A 6 -5.90 4.31 44.17
N THR A 7 -6.97 3.95 43.49
CA THR A 7 -7.60 4.77 42.43
C THR A 7 -8.20 6.09 42.93
N ASN A 8 -8.31 6.27 44.25
CA ASN A 8 -8.77 7.53 44.87
C ASN A 8 -7.60 8.48 45.22
N ASP A 9 -6.37 8.15 44.85
CA ASP A 9 -5.25 9.07 44.96
C ASP A 9 -5.46 10.28 44.03
N SER A 10 -5.25 11.49 44.56
CA SER A 10 -5.45 12.74 43.81
C SER A 10 -4.57 12.81 42.56
N PHE A 11 -3.42 12.15 42.59
CA PHE A 11 -2.53 12.02 41.43
C PHE A 11 -3.17 11.16 40.33
N ILE A 12 -3.79 10.04 40.69
CA ILE A 12 -4.47 9.14 39.74
C ILE A 12 -5.70 9.81 39.15
N GLN A 13 -6.48 10.54 39.95
CA GLN A 13 -7.64 11.29 39.47
C GLN A 13 -7.22 12.42 38.51
N LYS A 14 -6.12 13.12 38.82
CA LYS A 14 -5.59 14.16 37.93
C LYS A 14 -5.16 13.58 36.58
N LEU A 15 -4.43 12.47 36.58
CA LEU A 15 -4.06 11.75 35.36
C LEU A 15 -5.28 11.30 34.55
N GLN A 16 -6.31 10.76 35.19
CA GLN A 16 -7.55 10.38 34.51
C GLN A 16 -8.26 11.59 33.90
N SER A 17 -8.32 12.71 34.62
CA SER A 17 -8.94 13.94 34.12
C SER A 17 -8.16 14.54 32.94
N ASP A 18 -6.83 14.47 32.97
CA ASP A 18 -5.97 15.00 31.91
C ASP A 18 -6.07 14.11 30.67
N VAL A 19 -6.15 12.78 30.85
CA VAL A 19 -6.44 11.83 29.76
C VAL A 19 -7.81 12.11 29.13
N GLU A 20 -8.86 12.37 29.92
CA GLU A 20 -10.17 12.68 29.37
C GLU A 20 -10.24 14.05 28.68
N LYS A 21 -9.53 15.06 29.18
CA LYS A 21 -9.35 16.33 28.46
C LYS A 21 -8.61 16.13 27.14
N TYR A 22 -7.59 15.26 27.12
CA TYR A 22 -6.88 14.91 25.91
C TYR A 22 -7.78 14.22 24.87
N LYS A 23 -8.69 13.35 25.31
CA LYS A 23 -9.65 12.66 24.42
C LYS A 23 -10.77 13.58 23.91
N THR A 24 -11.18 14.56 24.71
CA THR A 24 -12.31 15.44 24.38
C THR A 24 -11.90 16.73 23.66
N ASN A 25 -10.61 17.05 23.56
CA ASN A 25 -10.12 18.21 22.82
C ASN A 25 -10.42 18.06 21.30
N PRO A 26 -11.26 18.94 20.72
CA PRO A 26 -11.67 18.84 19.32
C PRO A 26 -10.53 19.14 18.32
N GLU A 27 -9.59 20.01 18.66
CA GLU A 27 -8.45 20.34 17.80
C GLU A 27 -7.50 19.14 17.69
N ARG A 28 -7.16 18.51 18.82
CA ARG A 28 -6.35 17.29 18.85
C ARG A 28 -7.03 16.13 18.12
N ARG A 29 -8.35 16.01 18.26
CA ARG A 29 -9.12 14.98 17.54
C ARG A 29 -9.08 15.18 16.04
N LYS A 30 -9.15 16.44 15.58
CA LYS A 30 -8.98 16.82 14.17
C LYS A 30 -7.57 16.51 13.68
N GLU A 31 -6.53 16.86 14.45
CA GLU A 31 -5.14 16.55 14.12
C GLU A 31 -4.89 15.05 13.98
N LEU A 32 -5.45 14.23 14.89
CA LEU A 32 -5.34 12.77 14.82
C LEU A 32 -6.06 12.20 13.60
N MET A 33 -7.23 12.74 13.24
CA MET A 33 -7.95 12.35 12.03
C MET A 33 -7.16 12.70 10.77
N ASP A 34 -6.63 13.92 10.68
CA ASP A 34 -5.80 14.37 9.57
C ASP A 34 -4.53 13.51 9.43
N TYR A 35 -3.92 13.13 10.55
CA TYR A 35 -2.74 12.26 10.57
C TYR A 35 -3.06 10.84 10.09
N GLN A 36 -4.13 10.24 10.59
CA GLN A 36 -4.55 8.90 10.17
C GLN A 36 -4.91 8.86 8.68
N MET A 37 -5.62 9.88 8.18
CA MET A 37 -5.95 10.02 6.76
C MET A 37 -4.69 10.07 5.90
N LYS A 38 -3.67 10.86 6.30
CA LYS A 38 -2.38 10.89 5.59
C LYS A 38 -1.68 9.54 5.57
N LEU A 39 -1.70 8.80 6.68
CA LEU A 39 -1.09 7.48 6.74
C LEU A 39 -1.82 6.48 5.82
N ASP A 40 -3.14 6.53 5.77
CA ASP A 40 -3.92 5.64 4.93
C ASP A 40 -3.74 5.97 3.44
N ASP A 41 -3.65 7.25 3.07
CA ASP A 41 -3.30 7.67 1.72
C ASP A 41 -1.90 7.18 1.32
N MET A 42 -0.90 7.32 2.20
CA MET A 42 0.45 6.81 1.95
C MET A 42 0.47 5.30 1.76
N ARG A 43 -0.29 4.55 2.56
CA ARG A 43 -0.43 3.09 2.41
C ARG A 43 -1.10 2.75 1.08
N TYR A 44 -2.19 3.43 0.73
CA TYR A 44 -2.90 3.18 -0.52
C TYR A 44 -2.02 3.44 -1.75
N VAL A 45 -1.27 4.55 -1.74
CA VAL A 45 -0.30 4.87 -2.79
C VAL A 45 0.79 3.80 -2.83
N GLY A 46 1.38 3.45 -1.69
CA GLY A 46 2.41 2.42 -1.58
C GLY A 46 1.95 1.04 -2.07
N GLU A 47 0.74 0.63 -1.73
CA GLU A 47 0.13 -0.62 -2.22
C GLU A 47 -0.11 -0.59 -3.72
N LYS A 48 -0.55 0.55 -4.27
CA LYS A 48 -0.72 0.70 -5.72
C LYS A 48 0.61 0.61 -6.45
N THR A 49 1.63 1.33 -5.99
CA THR A 49 2.96 1.29 -6.61
C THR A 49 3.57 -0.10 -6.50
N GLY A 50 3.43 -0.77 -5.35
CA GLY A 50 3.92 -2.14 -5.17
C GLY A 50 3.23 -3.14 -6.11
N LYS A 51 1.91 -3.06 -6.27
CA LYS A 51 1.15 -3.91 -7.21
C LYS A 51 1.54 -3.65 -8.67
N GLU A 52 1.87 -2.41 -9.01
CA GLU A 52 2.31 -2.06 -10.36
C GLU A 52 3.72 -2.60 -10.66
N GLU A 53 4.66 -2.45 -9.72
CA GLU A 53 6.01 -3.02 -9.81
C GLU A 53 5.98 -4.55 -9.94
N GLU A 54 5.16 -5.23 -9.13
CA GLU A 54 4.98 -6.69 -9.21
C GLU A 54 4.46 -7.14 -10.58
N ARG A 55 3.51 -6.40 -11.16
CA ARG A 55 2.98 -6.69 -12.50
C ARG A 55 4.06 -6.51 -13.57
N ILE A 56 4.85 -5.43 -13.49
CA ILE A 56 5.95 -5.18 -14.42
C ILE A 56 6.97 -6.32 -14.35
N ASP A 57 7.33 -6.77 -13.15
CA ASP A 57 8.27 -7.87 -12.98
C ASP A 57 7.72 -9.22 -13.46
N ALA A 58 6.42 -9.47 -13.30
CA ALA A 58 5.74 -10.63 -13.88
C ALA A 58 5.81 -10.60 -15.42
N ILE A 59 5.52 -9.45 -16.04
CA ILE A 59 5.64 -9.24 -17.49
C ILE A 59 7.06 -9.54 -17.97
N LYS A 60 8.10 -9.02 -17.28
CA LYS A 60 9.51 -9.30 -17.63
C LYS A 60 9.83 -10.79 -17.56
N LYS A 61 9.40 -11.49 -16.50
CA LYS A 61 9.62 -12.94 -16.34
C LYS A 61 8.95 -13.72 -17.46
N MET A 62 7.73 -13.35 -17.81
CA MET A 62 6.96 -13.98 -18.89
C MET A 62 7.65 -13.80 -20.25
N ILE A 63 8.08 -12.58 -20.60
CA ILE A 63 8.83 -12.32 -21.84
C ILE A 63 10.10 -13.17 -21.90
N LYS A 64 10.88 -13.22 -20.80
CA LYS A 64 12.09 -14.03 -20.71
C LYS A 64 11.81 -15.52 -20.92
N LEU A 65 10.76 -16.06 -20.30
CA LEU A 65 10.39 -17.46 -20.45
C LEU A 65 9.94 -17.76 -21.89
N SER A 66 9.06 -16.94 -22.46
CA SER A 66 8.57 -17.11 -23.82
C SER A 66 9.71 -17.05 -24.86
N ARG A 67 10.70 -16.18 -24.66
CA ARG A 67 11.90 -16.14 -25.51
C ARG A 67 12.77 -17.38 -25.37
N LYS A 68 12.94 -17.93 -24.16
CA LYS A 68 13.62 -19.22 -23.96
C LYS A 68 12.92 -20.37 -24.70
N LEU A 69 11.61 -20.26 -24.90
CA LEU A 69 10.79 -21.21 -25.66
C LEU A 69 10.72 -20.89 -27.16
N ASN A 70 11.51 -19.92 -27.66
CA ASN A 70 11.50 -19.45 -29.05
C ASN A 70 10.11 -18.98 -29.55
N ALA A 71 9.28 -18.46 -28.64
CA ALA A 71 7.99 -17.87 -29.03
C ALA A 71 8.19 -16.58 -29.84
N SER A 72 7.30 -16.33 -30.80
CA SER A 72 7.34 -15.11 -31.60
C SER A 72 6.91 -13.89 -30.77
N ASN A 73 7.44 -12.71 -31.13
CA ASN A 73 7.06 -11.46 -30.47
C ASN A 73 5.55 -11.17 -30.59
N ASP A 74 4.91 -11.58 -31.69
CA ASP A 74 3.47 -11.42 -31.88
C ASP A 74 2.66 -12.30 -30.92
N PHE A 75 3.14 -13.53 -30.69
CA PHE A 75 2.53 -14.43 -29.70
C PHE A 75 2.67 -13.87 -28.28
N ILE A 76 3.87 -13.38 -27.93
CA ILE A 76 4.12 -12.75 -26.63
C ILE A 76 3.23 -11.52 -26.44
N LEU A 77 3.09 -10.67 -27.47
CA LEU A 77 2.24 -9.49 -27.40
C LEU A 77 0.77 -9.85 -27.22
N LYS A 78 0.28 -10.87 -27.94
CA LYS A 78 -1.11 -11.33 -27.80
C LYS A 78 -1.38 -11.80 -26.36
N GLN A 79 -0.50 -12.65 -25.82
CA GLN A 79 -0.64 -13.17 -24.47
C GLN A 79 -0.57 -12.06 -23.40
N LEU A 80 0.38 -11.11 -23.54
CA LEU A 80 0.45 -9.96 -22.63
C LEU A 80 -0.79 -9.06 -22.72
N THR A 81 -1.39 -8.94 -23.91
CA THR A 81 -2.61 -8.14 -24.10
C THR A 81 -3.81 -8.83 -23.44
N GLU A 82 -3.88 -10.16 -23.49
CA GLU A 82 -4.93 -10.94 -22.82
C GLU A 82 -4.81 -10.85 -21.28
N ASP A 83 -3.59 -11.02 -20.75
CA ASP A 83 -3.37 -11.09 -19.30
C ASP A 83 -3.28 -9.71 -18.62
N TYR A 84 -2.79 -8.69 -19.34
CA TYR A 84 -2.47 -7.37 -18.77
C TYR A 84 -3.08 -6.18 -19.53
N GLY A 85 -3.90 -6.39 -20.55
CA GLY A 85 -4.49 -5.31 -21.35
C GLY A 85 -5.45 -4.38 -20.60
N SER A 86 -5.92 -4.80 -19.42
CA SER A 86 -6.71 -3.95 -18.50
C SER A 86 -5.83 -2.98 -17.68
N TYR A 87 -4.53 -3.25 -17.60
CA TYR A 87 -3.58 -2.47 -16.79
C TYR A 87 -2.59 -1.66 -17.63
N PHE A 88 -2.23 -2.14 -18.81
CA PHE A 88 -1.27 -1.49 -19.70
C PHE A 88 -1.82 -1.37 -21.11
N SER A 89 -1.52 -0.26 -21.77
CA SER A 89 -1.83 -0.08 -23.18
C SER A 89 -0.99 -1.01 -24.05
N GLN A 90 -1.50 -1.32 -25.25
CA GLN A 90 -0.75 -2.13 -26.21
C GLN A 90 0.60 -1.50 -26.60
N LYS A 91 0.73 -0.17 -26.54
CA LYS A 91 2.01 0.54 -26.76
C LYS A 91 3.02 0.23 -25.67
N GLU A 92 2.60 0.26 -24.41
CA GLU A 92 3.46 -0.08 -23.25
C GLU A 92 3.89 -1.54 -23.29
N LEU A 93 2.96 -2.45 -23.57
CA LEU A 93 3.28 -3.88 -23.72
C LEU A 93 4.30 -4.14 -24.84
N LYS A 94 4.16 -3.47 -25.99
CA LYS A 94 5.17 -3.51 -27.06
C LYS A 94 6.52 -2.98 -26.60
N GLN A 95 6.54 -1.95 -25.76
CA GLN A 95 7.78 -1.40 -25.22
C GLN A 95 8.45 -2.38 -24.25
N PHE A 96 7.68 -3.08 -23.40
CA PHE A 96 8.23 -4.12 -22.52
C PHE A 96 8.87 -5.26 -23.30
N ILE A 97 8.28 -5.68 -24.41
CA ILE A 97 8.83 -6.71 -25.30
C ILE A 97 10.14 -6.24 -25.95
N LYS A 98 10.24 -4.97 -26.37
CA LYS A 98 11.45 -4.42 -26.99
C LYS A 98 12.62 -4.26 -26.01
N ASN A 99 12.32 -3.93 -24.76
CA ASN A 99 13.32 -3.61 -23.73
C ASN A 99 13.86 -4.83 -22.97
N ASN A 100 13.21 -5.99 -23.08
CA ASN A 100 13.66 -7.26 -22.49
C ASN A 100 14.15 -8.20 -23.58
#